data_AF-A0A535VA87-F1
#
_entry.id   AF-A0A535VA87-F1
#
_cell.length_a   1.000
_cell.length_b   1.000
_cell.length_c   1.000
_cell.angle_alpha   90.00
_cell.angle_beta   90.00
_cell.angle_gamma   90.00
#
_symmetry.space_group_name_H-M   'P 1'
#
loop_
_entity.id
_entity.type
_entity.pdbx_description
1 polymer ?
#
loop_
_entity_poly.entity_id
_entity_poly.type
_entity_poly.pdbx_seq_one_letter_code
_entity_poly.pdbx_strand_id
1 'polypeptide(L)'
;MSRDVPIPEPLPDEVLIQNHFVGVNFVDTQHRAGLYYPVALPLIPGTEASGVVAAVGSDVTDFRVADRVAYAGYMGGNYAEFTCVPHDRIVSVPDAMPLEQAAQTHLLLESRATSGKLLLKVT
;
A
#
# COMPACT_ATOMS: atom_id res chain seq x y z
N MET A 1 -22.93 -3.58 -9.51
CA MET A 1 -22.40 -2.29 -9.02
C MET A 1 -20.96 -2.20 -9.46
N SER A 2 -20.56 -1.11 -10.11
CA SER A 2 -19.15 -0.84 -10.41
C SER A 2 -18.38 -0.75 -9.08
N ARG A 3 -17.15 -1.25 -9.07
CA ARG A 3 -16.23 -1.19 -7.92
C ARG A 3 -15.26 -0.01 -8.04
N ASP A 4 -15.48 0.85 -9.03
CA ASP A 4 -14.62 1.99 -9.31
C ASP A 4 -14.92 3.11 -8.33
N VAL A 5 -13.86 3.74 -7.83
CA VAL A 5 -13.92 4.94 -6.99
C VAL A 5 -13.00 6.00 -7.61
N PRO A 6 -13.24 7.30 -7.34
CA PRO A 6 -12.33 8.35 -7.78
C PRO A 6 -10.91 8.10 -7.29
N ILE A 7 -9.92 8.44 -8.11
CA ILE A 7 -8.52 8.49 -7.69
C ILE A 7 -8.41 9.57 -6.60
N PRO A 8 -7.84 9.27 -5.42
CA PRO A 8 -7.69 10.26 -4.36
C PRO A 8 -6.64 11.30 -4.75
N GLU A 9 -6.80 12.53 -4.24
CA GLU A 9 -5.77 13.56 -4.31
C GLU A 9 -4.94 13.53 -3.03
N PRO A 10 -3.60 13.61 -3.10
CA PRO A 10 -2.77 13.61 -1.90
C PRO A 10 -2.94 14.90 -1.11
N LEU A 11 -3.03 14.77 0.22
CA LEU A 11 -2.83 15.88 1.15
C LEU A 11 -1.39 16.42 1.07
N PRO A 12 -1.09 17.60 1.64
CA PRO A 12 0.25 18.21 1.60
C PRO A 12 1.40 17.28 2.01
N ASP A 13 1.18 16.40 2.99
CA ASP A 13 2.15 15.45 3.54
C ASP A 13 2.00 14.02 2.99
N GLU A 14 1.19 13.83 1.95
CA GLU A 14 0.93 12.52 1.35
C GLU A 14 1.55 12.38 -0.04
N VAL A 15 1.73 11.12 -0.43
CA VAL A 15 2.15 10.71 -1.76
C VAL A 15 1.08 9.84 -2.36
N LEU A 16 0.65 10.16 -3.57
CA LEU A 16 -0.20 9.28 -4.36
C LEU A 16 0.68 8.22 -5.03
N ILE A 17 0.43 6.96 -4.71
CA ILE A 17 1.15 5.81 -5.24
C ILE A 17 0.23 5.07 -6.20
N GLN A 18 0.73 4.78 -7.41
CA GLN A 18 0.15 3.78 -8.29
C GLN A 18 0.64 2.41 -7.84
N ASN A 19 -0.22 1.64 -7.21
CA ASN A 19 0.11 0.31 -6.70
C ASN A 19 0.29 -0.67 -7.86
N HIS A 20 1.37 -1.45 -7.81
CA HIS A 20 1.62 -2.56 -8.75
C HIS A 20 1.38 -3.91 -8.08
N PHE A 21 1.76 -4.01 -6.80
CA PHE A 21 1.58 -5.23 -6.01
C PHE A 21 1.13 -4.87 -4.61
N VAL A 22 0.12 -5.58 -4.12
CA VAL A 22 -0.46 -5.39 -2.79
C VAL A 22 -0.36 -6.70 -2.04
N GLY A 23 0.21 -6.65 -0.83
CA GLY A 23 0.35 -7.85 -0.02
C GLY A 23 -0.95 -8.21 0.67
N VAL A 24 -1.29 -9.50 0.66
CA VAL A 24 -2.46 -10.04 1.37
C VAL A 24 -2.01 -10.58 2.71
N ASN A 25 -2.52 -10.00 3.79
CA ASN A 25 -2.17 -10.36 5.15
C ASN A 25 -3.36 -10.94 5.91
N PHE A 26 -3.09 -11.72 6.96
CA PHE A 26 -4.14 -12.26 7.82
C PHE A 26 -4.94 -11.15 8.53
N VAL A 27 -4.30 -10.02 8.82
CA VAL A 27 -4.98 -8.87 9.43
C VAL A 27 -6.11 -8.31 8.54
N ASP A 28 -6.06 -8.50 7.23
CA ASP A 28 -7.12 -8.08 6.31
C ASP A 28 -8.41 -8.86 6.55
N THR A 29 -8.33 -10.15 6.91
CA THR A 29 -9.52 -10.96 7.22
C THR A 29 -10.12 -10.55 8.54
N GLN A 30 -9.29 -10.20 9.52
CA GLN A 30 -9.74 -9.72 10.83
C GLN A 30 -10.50 -8.39 10.71
N HIS A 31 -10.01 -7.47 9.87
CA HIS A 31 -10.73 -6.22 9.57
C HIS A 31 -12.06 -6.46 8.85
N ARG A 32 -12.05 -7.31 7.83
CA ARG A 32 -13.29 -7.65 7.10
C ARG A 32 -14.34 -8.32 7.98
N ALA A 33 -13.91 -9.05 9.01
CA ALA A 33 -14.80 -9.68 9.99
C ALA A 33 -15.25 -8.74 11.12
N GLY A 34 -14.73 -7.50 11.18
CA GLY A 34 -14.99 -6.56 12.27
C GLY A 34 -14.38 -6.98 13.61
N LEU A 35 -13.36 -7.85 13.59
CA LEU A 35 -12.70 -8.42 14.78
C LEU A 35 -11.44 -7.65 15.20
N TYR A 36 -11.07 -6.61 14.45
CA TYR A 36 -9.94 -5.73 14.75
C TYR A 36 -10.43 -4.29 14.96
N TYR A 37 -9.51 -3.35 15.23
CA TYR A 37 -9.87 -1.96 15.56
C TYR A 37 -10.94 -1.37 14.60
N PRO A 38 -11.85 -0.51 15.11
CA PRO A 38 -12.88 0.09 14.29
C PRO A 38 -12.28 0.81 13.08
N VAL A 39 -12.87 0.56 11.91
CA VAL A 39 -12.50 1.20 10.64
C VAL A 39 -13.70 1.96 10.09
N ALA A 40 -13.43 3.07 9.41
CA ALA A 40 -14.48 3.77 8.67
C ALA A 40 -14.94 2.92 7.48
N LEU A 41 -16.26 2.87 7.25
CA LEU A 41 -16.86 2.24 6.09
C LEU A 41 -17.37 3.31 5.10
N PRO A 42 -17.32 3.05 3.79
CA PRO A 42 -16.81 1.84 3.14
C PRO A 42 -15.27 1.73 3.22
N LEU A 43 -14.77 0.52 3.48
CA LEU A 43 -13.33 0.24 3.57
C LEU A 43 -12.84 -0.47 2.31
N ILE A 44 -11.78 0.07 1.71
CA ILE A 44 -10.92 -0.66 0.77
C ILE A 44 -9.79 -1.33 1.60
N PRO A 45 -9.72 -2.67 1.68
CA PRO A 45 -8.76 -3.36 2.55
C PRO A 45 -7.29 -3.26 2.11
N GLY A 46 -6.41 -3.94 2.86
CA GLY A 46 -4.98 -4.06 2.62
C GLY A 46 -4.15 -3.20 3.56
N THR A 47 -2.92 -3.63 3.84
CA THR A 47 -2.02 -2.97 4.80
C THR A 47 -0.63 -2.64 4.25
N GLU A 48 -0.31 -3.09 3.04
CA GLU A 48 0.99 -2.87 2.42
C GLU A 48 0.85 -2.93 0.90
N ALA A 49 1.72 -2.20 0.20
CA ALA A 49 1.86 -2.32 -1.25
C ALA A 49 3.25 -1.87 -1.71
N SER A 50 3.51 -2.08 -2.98
CA SER A 50 4.63 -1.47 -3.70
C SER A 50 4.16 -1.00 -5.07
N GLY A 51 4.81 0.04 -5.56
CA GLY A 51 4.38 0.73 -6.75
C GLY A 51 5.30 1.86 -7.14
N VAL A 52 4.73 2.83 -7.85
CA VAL A 52 5.43 4.02 -8.30
C VAL A 52 4.69 5.28 -7.84
N VAL A 53 5.45 6.32 -7.52
CA VAL A 53 4.86 7.62 -7.16
C VAL A 53 4.19 8.23 -8.39
N ALA A 54 2.90 8.53 -8.28
CA ALA A 54 2.07 9.16 -9.30
C ALA A 54 1.91 10.66 -9.08
N ALA A 55 1.84 11.11 -7.82
CA ALA A 55 1.82 12.52 -7.43
C ALA A 55 2.34 12.69 -6.00
N VAL A 56 2.72 13.91 -5.63
CA VAL A 56 3.19 14.27 -4.28
C VAL A 56 2.44 15.50 -3.77
N GLY A 57 2.18 15.54 -2.48
CA GLY A 57 1.69 16.72 -1.77
C GLY A 57 2.71 17.85 -1.77
N SER A 58 2.25 19.06 -1.42
CA SER A 58 3.08 20.28 -1.47
C SER A 58 4.26 20.29 -0.50
N ASP A 59 4.17 19.52 0.58
CA ASP A 59 5.14 19.54 1.69
C ASP A 59 6.10 18.35 1.60
N VAL A 60 5.86 17.40 0.68
CA VAL A 60 6.72 16.25 0.41
C VAL A 60 7.97 16.70 -0.36
N THR A 61 9.15 16.34 0.15
CA THR A 61 10.46 16.74 -0.43
C THR A 61 11.41 15.57 -0.67
N ASP A 62 11.07 14.42 -0.12
CA ASP A 62 11.82 13.17 -0.07
C ASP A 62 11.42 12.17 -1.17
N PHE A 63 10.33 12.44 -1.89
CA PHE A 63 9.85 11.64 -3.02
C PHE A 63 9.48 12.52 -4.22
N ARG A 64 9.55 11.93 -5.41
CA ARG A 64 9.11 12.54 -6.68
C ARG A 64 8.38 11.52 -7.55
N VAL A 65 7.61 12.03 -8.51
CA VAL A 65 6.94 11.22 -9.53
C VAL A 65 7.93 10.26 -10.20
N ALA A 66 7.45 9.03 -10.44
CA ALA A 66 8.18 7.88 -10.97
C ALA A 66 9.18 7.21 -10.00
N ASP A 67 9.36 7.70 -8.78
CA ASP A 67 10.12 6.95 -7.77
C ASP A 67 9.44 5.62 -7.45
N ARG A 68 10.24 4.57 -7.30
CA ARG A 68 9.77 3.24 -6.91
C ARG A 68 9.71 3.16 -5.40
N VAL A 69 8.58 2.71 -4.87
CA VAL A 69 8.32 2.78 -3.43
C VAL A 69 7.58 1.54 -2.93
N ALA A 70 7.71 1.29 -1.63
CA ALA A 70 6.91 0.34 -0.88
C ALA A 70 6.49 0.97 0.44
N TYR A 71 5.39 0.49 1.01
CA TYR A 71 4.90 0.92 2.30
C TYR A 71 4.16 -0.22 3.00
N ALA A 72 4.07 -0.15 4.33
CA ALA A 72 3.43 -1.16 5.16
C ALA A 72 2.81 -0.53 6.42
N GLY A 73 1.90 -1.23 7.09
CA GLY A 73 1.22 -0.75 8.29
C GLY A 73 0.30 0.46 8.04
N TYR A 74 -0.04 0.76 6.79
CA TYR A 74 -1.00 1.79 6.43
C TYR A 74 -2.34 1.12 6.09
N MET A 75 -3.37 1.46 6.85
CA MET A 75 -4.68 0.82 6.72
C MET A 75 -5.64 1.66 5.89
N GLY A 76 -6.12 1.08 4.80
CA GLY A 76 -7.17 1.66 3.95
C GLY A 76 -6.67 2.05 2.57
N GLY A 77 -7.44 1.69 1.54
CA GLY A 77 -7.20 2.14 0.16
C GLY A 77 -6.24 1.27 -0.66
N ASN A 78 -5.62 0.26 -0.08
CA ASN A 78 -4.49 -0.44 -0.73
C ASN A 78 -4.92 -1.49 -1.76
N TYR A 79 -6.09 -2.11 -1.61
CA TYR A 79 -6.67 -3.02 -2.62
C TYR A 79 -7.28 -2.22 -3.79
N ALA A 80 -6.54 -1.24 -4.30
CA ALA A 80 -6.89 -0.35 -5.39
C ALA A 80 -5.65 0.05 -6.19
N GLU A 81 -5.85 0.56 -7.40
CA GLU A 81 -4.80 1.05 -8.29
C GLU A 81 -4.04 2.25 -7.73
N PHE A 82 -4.69 3.06 -6.91
CA PHE A 82 -4.11 4.27 -6.34
C PHE A 82 -4.39 4.40 -4.85
N THR A 83 -3.38 4.84 -4.09
CA THR A 83 -3.50 5.12 -2.66
C THR A 83 -2.69 6.35 -2.29
N CYS A 84 -3.28 7.27 -1.52
CA CYS A 84 -2.53 8.33 -0.84
C CYS A 84 -1.97 7.78 0.48
N VAL A 85 -0.67 7.94 0.69
CA VAL A 85 0.02 7.45 1.88
C VAL A 85 0.86 8.59 2.46
N PRO A 86 0.83 8.83 3.78
CA PRO A 86 1.74 9.78 4.42
C PRO A 86 3.19 9.47 4.08
N HIS A 87 3.95 10.48 3.69
CA HIS A 87 5.31 10.29 3.16
C HIS A 87 6.25 9.60 4.16
N ASP A 88 6.02 9.75 5.46
CA ASP A 88 6.78 9.12 6.54
C ASP A 88 6.57 7.60 6.68
N ARG A 89 5.61 7.02 5.94
CA ARG A 89 5.35 5.55 5.91
C ARG A 89 5.90 4.88 4.66
N ILE A 90 6.59 5.63 3.81
CA ILE A 90 7.05 5.17 2.51
C ILE A 90 8.56 4.93 2.57
N VAL A 91 9.00 3.86 1.91
CA VAL A 91 10.42 3.59 1.71
C VAL A 91 10.72 3.47 0.22
N SER A 92 11.88 4.00 -0.20
CA SER A 92 12.37 3.86 -1.57
C SER A 92 12.75 2.42 -1.87
N VAL A 93 12.41 1.94 -3.07
CA VAL A 93 12.77 0.61 -3.56
C VAL A 93 13.88 0.76 -4.62
N PRO A 94 15.09 0.23 -4.37
CA PRO A 94 16.18 0.28 -5.33
C PRO A 94 15.86 -0.47 -6.62
N ASP A 95 16.51 -0.09 -7.74
CA ASP A 95 16.17 -0.67 -9.03
C ASP A 95 16.39 -2.18 -9.12
N ALA A 96 17.41 -2.66 -8.41
CA ALA A 96 17.78 -4.06 -8.33
C ALA A 96 16.76 -4.96 -7.60
N MET A 97 15.81 -4.38 -6.86
CA MET A 97 14.79 -5.14 -6.14
C MET A 97 13.47 -5.11 -6.91
N PRO A 98 12.90 -6.25 -7.36
CA PRO A 98 11.58 -6.28 -8.00
C PRO A 98 10.47 -5.73 -7.08
N LEU A 99 9.52 -4.97 -7.63
CA LEU A 99 8.36 -4.47 -6.86
C LEU A 99 7.56 -5.62 -6.22
N GLU A 100 7.40 -6.74 -6.93
CA GLU A 100 6.77 -7.95 -6.38
C GLU A 100 7.44 -8.41 -5.06
N GLN A 101 8.77 -8.34 -4.97
CA GLN A 101 9.48 -8.66 -3.75
C GLN A 101 9.32 -7.56 -2.70
N ALA A 102 9.30 -6.29 -3.11
CA ALA A 102 9.15 -5.14 -2.22
C ALA A 102 7.77 -5.09 -1.52
N ALA A 103 6.70 -5.59 -2.15
CA ALA A 103 5.38 -5.75 -1.53
C ALA A 103 5.32 -6.86 -0.45
N GLN A 104 6.43 -7.56 -0.20
CA GLN A 104 6.50 -8.64 0.79
C GLN A 104 7.03 -8.16 2.15
N THR A 105 6.85 -6.89 2.49
CA THR A 105 7.36 -6.26 3.74
C THR A 105 6.97 -7.02 5.01
N HIS A 106 5.71 -7.46 5.15
CA HIS A 106 5.29 -8.26 6.31
C HIS A 106 5.84 -9.70 6.35
N LEU A 107 6.40 -10.25 5.26
CA LEU A 107 6.93 -11.62 5.24
C LEU A 107 8.07 -11.81 6.25
N LEU A 108 8.92 -10.79 6.42
CA LEU A 108 10.07 -10.85 7.32
C LEU A 108 9.73 -10.41 8.75
N LEU A 109 8.70 -9.59 8.93
CA LEU A 109 8.33 -9.02 10.24
C LEU A 109 7.56 -10.00 11.12
N GLU A 110 6.75 -10.89 10.55
CA GLU A 110 5.88 -11.73 11.37
C GLU A 110 6.62 -12.89 12.07
N SER A 111 7.91 -13.13 11.79
CA SER A 111 8.72 -14.23 12.33
C SER A 111 8.09 -15.63 12.20
N ARG A 112 6.97 -15.73 11.46
CA ARG A 112 6.29 -16.96 11.10
C ARG A 112 7.02 -17.50 9.88
N ALA A 113 7.41 -18.77 9.93
CA ALA A 113 7.96 -19.48 8.78
C ALA A 113 6.84 -19.73 7.75
N THR A 114 6.28 -18.67 7.18
CA THR A 114 5.34 -18.75 6.06
C THR A 114 6.14 -19.02 4.80
N SER A 115 5.89 -20.18 4.19
CA SER A 115 6.46 -20.53 2.89
C SER A 115 5.75 -19.74 1.79
N GLY A 116 6.12 -18.46 1.65
CA GLY A 116 5.61 -17.55 0.61
C GLY A 116 4.53 -16.59 1.09
N LYS A 117 4.19 -15.66 0.19
CA LYS A 117 3.23 -14.59 0.40
C LYS A 117 2.34 -14.41 -0.83
N LEU A 118 1.04 -14.25 -0.60
CA LEU A 118 0.12 -13.93 -1.67
C LEU A 118 0.19 -12.43 -1.97
N LEU A 119 0.31 -12.11 -3.26
CA LEU A 119 0.30 -10.75 -3.77
C LEU A 119 -0.85 -10.59 -4.76
N LEU A 120 -1.57 -9.49 -4.62
CA LEU A 120 -2.48 -9.02 -5.67
C LEU A 120 -1.64 -8.20 -6.65
N LYS A 121 -1.53 -8.65 -7.89
CA LYS A 121 -1.01 -7.82 -8.97
C LYS A 121 -2.12 -6.85 -9.39
N VAL A 122 -1.78 -5.58 -9.42
CA VAL A 122 -2.69 -4.50 -9.80
C VAL A 122 -2.32 -4.09 -11.22
N THR A 123 -3.26 -4.27 -12.17
CA THR A 123 -3.08 -4.05 -13.61
C THR A 123 -4.34 -3.48 -14.23
#